data_AF-A0A3S0TSX9-F1
#
_entry.id   AF-A0A3S0TSX9-F1
#
_cell.length_a   1.000
_cell.length_b   1.000
_cell.length_c   1.000
_cell.angle_alpha   90.00
_cell.angle_beta   90.00
_cell.angle_gamma   90.00
#
_symmetry.space_group_name_H-M   'P 1'
#
loop_
_entity.id
_entity.type
_entity.pdbx_description
1 polymer ?
#
loop_
_entity_poly.entity_id
_entity_poly.type
_entity_poly.pdbx_seq_one_letter_code
_entity_poly.pdbx_strand_id
1 'polypeptide(L)' 'MNARHRASIELQAPALPLATYGYRDPASLVSRKVCPTCRRELGVFMVACDGHAFETYRCSEHGDVQPMRSHVVNGEYKP' A
#
# COMPACT_ATOMS: atom_id res chain seq x y z
N MET A 1 -34.08 -10.04 38.01
CA MET A 1 -33.01 -9.17 37.46
C MET A 1 -32.02 -10.08 36.76
N ASN A 2 -32.07 -10.15 35.43
CA ASN A 2 -31.37 -11.18 34.65
C ASN A 2 -29.95 -10.73 34.31
N ALA A 3 -28.98 -11.47 34.84
CA ALA A 3 -27.59 -11.41 34.47
C ALA A 3 -27.39 -11.96 33.05
N ARG A 4 -26.93 -11.12 32.11
CA ARG A 4 -26.15 -11.50 30.90
C ARG A 4 -25.80 -10.28 30.04
N HIS A 5 -25.31 -9.22 30.69
CA HIS A 5 -24.51 -8.22 29.99
C HIS A 5 -23.15 -8.83 29.60
N ARG A 6 -22.62 -8.33 28.47
CA ARG A 6 -21.22 -8.40 27.98
C ARG A 6 -20.87 -9.55 27.03
N ALA A 7 -20.86 -9.23 25.75
CA ALA A 7 -19.89 -9.76 24.81
C ALA A 7 -19.40 -8.59 23.93
N SER A 8 -18.42 -7.85 24.44
CA SER A 8 -17.60 -6.99 23.59
C SER A 8 -16.65 -7.93 22.84
N ILE A 9 -16.78 -7.98 21.52
CA ILE A 9 -15.84 -8.67 20.65
C ILE A 9 -14.53 -7.88 20.70
N GLU A 10 -13.58 -8.36 21.50
CA GLU A 10 -12.18 -7.95 21.39
C GLU A 10 -11.64 -8.55 20.09
N LEU A 11 -11.64 -7.73 19.02
CA LEU A 11 -10.82 -7.96 17.85
C LEU A 11 -9.36 -7.79 18.29
N GLN A 12 -8.78 -8.84 18.86
CA GLN A 12 -7.35 -8.92 19.10
C GLN A 12 -6.65 -8.91 17.74
N ALA A 13 -6.30 -7.73 17.23
CA ALA A 13 -5.43 -7.62 16.08
C ALA A 13 -4.11 -8.32 16.44
N PRO A 14 -3.63 -9.30 15.65
CA PRO A 14 -2.39 -9.99 15.96
C PRO A 14 -1.26 -8.97 16.03
N ALA A 15 -0.39 -9.13 17.03
CA ALA A 15 0.81 -8.32 17.21
C ALA A 15 1.78 -8.58 16.05
N LEU A 16 1.52 -7.94 14.92
CA LEU A 16 2.52 -7.77 13.88
C LEU A 16 3.66 -6.98 14.52
N PRO A 17 4.93 -7.34 14.26
CA PRO A 17 6.05 -6.52 14.70
C PRO A 17 5.74 -5.09 14.25
N LEU A 18 5.78 -4.12 15.19
CA LEU A 18 5.48 -2.72 14.92
C LEU A 18 6.39 -2.27 13.78
N ALA A 19 5.90 -2.39 12.55
CA ALA A 19 6.36 -1.56 11.48
C ALA A 19 6.20 -0.14 12.02
N THR A 20 7.25 0.66 11.89
CA THR A 20 7.42 2.01 12.44
C THR A 20 6.43 3.02 11.83
N TYR A 21 5.17 2.65 11.67
CA TYR A 21 4.07 3.50 11.31
C TYR A 21 3.49 4.07 12.61
N GLY A 22 4.26 4.98 13.23
CA GLY A 22 3.68 5.90 14.20
C GLY A 22 2.55 6.70 13.57
N TYR A 23 1.76 7.39 14.40
CA TYR A 23 0.71 8.29 13.90
C TYR A 23 1.30 9.25 12.86
N ARG A 24 0.68 9.29 11.69
CA ARG A 24 0.95 10.30 10.66
C ARG A 24 -0.29 11.16 10.51
N ASP A 25 -0.09 12.46 10.48
CA ASP A 25 -1.14 13.42 10.12
C ASP A 25 -1.72 13.03 8.74
N PRO A 26 -3.04 12.79 8.62
CA PRO A 26 -3.67 12.46 7.34
C PRO A 26 -3.35 13.46 6.22
N ALA A 27 -3.18 14.75 6.55
CA ALA A 27 -2.83 15.78 5.57
C ALA A 27 -1.39 15.62 5.03
N SER A 28 -0.51 14.93 5.77
CA SER A 28 0.86 14.63 5.35
C SER A 28 0.99 13.40 4.43
N LEU A 29 -0.10 12.65 4.21
CA LEU A 29 -0.06 11.40 3.47
C LEU A 29 0.02 11.63 1.95
N VAL A 30 1.18 11.37 1.37
CA VAL A 30 1.37 11.42 -0.09
C VAL A 30 0.87 10.13 -0.74
N SER A 31 -0.07 10.25 -1.69
CA SER A 31 -0.53 9.12 -2.50
C SER A 31 0.52 8.74 -3.55
N ARG A 32 0.87 7.46 -3.59
CA ARG A 32 1.90 6.88 -4.48
C ARG A 32 1.26 5.85 -5.40
N LYS A 33 1.87 5.64 -6.57
CA LYS A 33 1.50 4.54 -7.49
C LYS A 33 2.32 3.30 -7.10
N VAL A 34 1.65 2.26 -6.64
CA VAL A 34 2.26 1.06 -6.06
C VAL A 34 1.81 -0.22 -6.77
N CYS A 35 2.64 -1.26 -6.68
CA CYS A 35 2.31 -2.59 -7.15
C CYS A 35 1.11 -3.16 -6.36
N PRO A 36 0.08 -3.71 -7.02
CA PRO A 36 -1.06 -4.32 -6.32
C PRO A 36 -0.67 -5.55 -5.49
N THR A 37 0.41 -6.25 -5.90
CA THR A 37 0.86 -7.49 -5.25
C THR A 37 1.73 -7.21 -4.02
N CYS A 38 2.86 -6.51 -4.20
CA CYS A 38 3.83 -6.28 -3.13
C CYS A 38 3.76 -4.91 -2.45
N ARG A 39 2.90 -3.99 -2.95
CA ARG A 39 2.68 -2.63 -2.40
C ARG A 39 3.94 -1.76 -2.32
N ARG A 40 4.96 -2.06 -3.14
CA ARG A 40 6.12 -1.19 -3.38
C ARG A 40 5.84 -0.17 -4.46
N GLU A 41 6.56 0.94 -4.42
CA GLU A 41 6.49 1.99 -5.44
C GLU A 41 6.90 1.45 -6.82
N LEU A 42 6.20 1.90 -7.85
CA LEU A 42 6.42 1.47 -9.23
C LEU A 42 7.38 2.42 -9.95
N GLY A 43 8.22 1.86 -10.82
CA GLY A 43 8.90 2.64 -11.84
C GLY A 43 7.90 3.16 -12.86
N VAL A 44 8.01 4.43 -13.22
CA VAL A 44 7.16 5.09 -14.23
C VAL A 44 7.97 5.27 -15.51
N PHE A 45 7.43 4.81 -16.63
CA PHE A 45 8.06 4.93 -17.93
C PHE A 45 7.12 5.64 -18.89
N MET A 46 7.64 6.64 -19.59
CA MET A 46 6.90 7.29 -20.67
C MET A 46 7.12 6.51 -21.96
N VAL A 47 6.03 6.10 -22.60
CA VAL A 47 6.03 5.43 -23.90
C VAL A 47 5.27 6.31 -24.87
N ALA A 48 5.74 6.39 -26.12
CA ALA A 48 5.04 7.10 -27.18
C ALA A 48 4.58 6.08 -28.25
N CYS A 49 3.29 6.08 -28.56
CA CYS A 49 2.72 5.33 -29.69
C CYS A 49 1.83 6.26 -30.51
N ASP A 50 1.97 6.22 -31.83
CA ASP A 50 1.17 7.03 -32.77
C ASP A 50 1.14 8.53 -32.42
N GLY A 51 2.27 9.06 -31.96
CA GLY A 51 2.41 10.47 -31.56
C GLY A 51 1.82 10.82 -30.18
N HIS A 52 1.26 9.85 -29.46
CA HIS A 52 0.67 10.04 -28.13
C HIS A 52 1.57 9.44 -27.06
N ALA A 53 1.93 10.24 -26.06
CA ALA A 53 2.72 9.80 -24.91
C ALA A 53 1.79 9.33 -23.78
N PHE A 54 2.08 8.17 -23.21
CA PHE A 54 1.39 7.63 -22.05
C PHE A 54 2.36 7.02 -21.03
N GLU A 55 1.95 7.03 -19.77
CA GLU A 55 2.70 6.42 -18.68
C GLU A 55 2.42 4.92 -18.61
N THR A 56 3.48 4.13 -18.43
CA THR A 56 3.44 2.71 -18.10
C THR A 56 4.18 2.47 -16.80
N TYR A 57 3.86 1.36 -16.12
CA TYR A 57 4.35 1.10 -14.76
C TYR A 57 4.92 -0.29 -14.63
N ARG A 58 6.08 -0.37 -13.98
CA ARG A 58 6.79 -1.63 -13.78
C ARG A 58 7.17 -1.82 -12.31
N CYS A 59 6.88 -3.01 -11.80
CA CYS A 59 7.39 -3.52 -10.53
C CYS A 59 8.69 -4.29 -10.79
N SER A 60 9.69 -4.11 -9.93
CA SER A 60 10.96 -4.83 -10.02
C SER A 60 10.80 -6.35 -9.94
N GLU A 61 9.81 -6.84 -9.20
CA GLU A 61 9.55 -8.28 -9.03
C GLU A 61 8.43 -8.83 -9.91
N HIS A 62 7.37 -8.05 -10.15
CA HIS A 62 6.17 -8.54 -10.82
C HIS A 62 6.08 -8.12 -12.30
N GLY A 63 7.06 -7.37 -12.79
CA GLY A 63 7.07 -6.85 -14.16
C GLY A 63 6.04 -5.75 -14.38
N ASP A 64 5.47 -5.70 -15.58
CA ASP A 64 4.52 -4.64 -15.96
C ASP A 64 3.17 -4.88 -15.27
N VAL A 65 2.69 -3.87 -14.55
CA VAL A 65 1.47 -3.98 -13.72
C VAL A 65 0.62 -2.73 -13.84
N GLN A 66 -0.69 -2.88 -13.67
CA GLN A 66 -1.57 -1.73 -13.47
C GLN A 66 -1.34 -1.17 -12.06
N PRO A 67 -1.10 0.15 -11.91
CA PRO A 67 -0.80 0.74 -10.62
C PRO A 67 -2.05 0.81 -9.73
N MET A 68 -1.86 0.60 -8.43
CA MET A 68 -2.81 0.98 -7.40
C MET A 68 -2.36 2.30 -6.75
N ARG A 69 -3.30 3.14 -6.30
CA ARG A 69 -2.97 4.32 -5.49
C ARG A 69 -2.98 3.95 -4.01
N SER A 70 -1.91 4.28 -3.29
CA SER A 70 -1.78 4.00 -1.86
C SER A 70 -1.01 5.09 -1.12
N HIS A 71 -1.42 5.39 0.12
CA HIS A 71 -0.66 6.23 1.05
C HIS A 71 0.37 5.44 1.87
N VAL A 72 0.31 4.10 1.79
CA VAL A 72 1.23 3.18 2.47
C VAL A 72 2.04 2.45 1.41
N VAL A 73 3.36 2.50 1.55
CA VAL A 73 4.31 1.78 0.70
C VAL A 73 5.07 0.81 1.59
N ASN A 74 5.16 -0.44 1.16
CA ASN A 74 6.02 -1.42 1.83
C ASN A 74 7.49 -1.03 1.55
N GLY A 75 8.26 -0.72 2.59
CA GLY A 75 9.70 -0.48 2.49
C GLY A 75 10.44 -1.77 2.09
N GLU A 76 11.51 -1.63 1.31
CA GLU A 76 12.24 -2.76 0.72
C GLU A 76 12.79 -3.71 1.78
N TYR A 77 12.55 -5.01 1.56
CA TYR A 77 13.38 -6.07 2.11
C TYR A 77 14.80 -5.89 1.57
N LYS A 78 15.75 -5.62 2.46
CA LYS A 78 17.18 -5.59 2.15
C LYS A 78 17.70 -7.03 2.24
N PRO A 79 18.36 -7.58 1.20
CA PRO A 79 18.93 -8.93 1.23
C PRO A 79 19.97 -9.09 2.35
#